data_AF-A0A2H6EG18-F1
#
_entry.id   AF-A0A2H6EG18-F1
#
_cell.length_a   1.000
_cell.length_b   1.000
_cell.length_c   1.000
_cell.angle_alpha   90.00
_cell.angle_beta   90.00
_cell.angle_gamma   90.00
#
_symmetry.space_group_name_H-M   'P 1'
#
loop_
_entity.id
_entity.type
_entity.pdbx_description
1 polymer ?
#
loop_
_entity_poly.entity_id
_entity_poly.type
_entity_poly.pdbx_seq_one_letter_code
_entity_poly.pdbx_strand_id
1 'polypeptide(L)'
;MHNYYFPTGVSKKIAFSKIDHIECVKPALLSGKWRLWVTGDFRTWFPADFSRNKRVAIFIIYQKKRILIGFPVKNSEEVKNILKEKSLLK
;
A
#
# COMPACT_ATOMS: atom_id res chain seq x y z
N MET A 1 8.63 -1.64 13.10
CA MET A 1 8.14 -2.92 12.56
C MET A 1 8.77 -3.08 11.18
N HIS A 2 9.65 -4.07 10.99
CA HIS A 2 10.35 -4.27 9.73
C HIS A 2 9.35 -4.84 8.69
N ASN A 3 8.95 -4.00 7.73
CA ASN A 3 7.93 -4.33 6.74
C ASN A 3 8.53 -5.22 5.65
N TYR A 4 8.44 -6.54 5.84
CA TYR A 4 8.88 -7.53 4.88
C TYR A 4 7.83 -7.70 3.76
N TYR A 5 8.31 -7.78 2.52
CA TYR A 5 7.50 -8.04 1.34
C TYR A 5 7.46 -9.57 1.08
N PHE A 6 6.26 -10.16 1.14
CA PHE A 6 6.02 -11.60 0.94
C PHE A 6 5.72 -11.92 -0.54
N PRO A 7 6.09 -13.10 -1.10
CA PRO A 7 6.58 -14.35 -0.47
C PRO A 7 8.05 -14.36 -0.07
N THR A 8 8.82 -13.40 -0.55
CA THR A 8 10.28 -13.45 -0.48
C THR A 8 10.86 -13.05 0.88
N GLY A 9 10.04 -12.49 1.79
CA GLY A 9 10.52 -12.07 3.12
C GLY A 9 11.62 -11.00 3.06
N VAL A 10 11.75 -10.28 1.95
CA VAL A 10 12.77 -9.23 1.76
C VAL A 10 12.15 -7.84 1.86
N SER A 11 12.94 -6.88 2.31
CA SER A 11 12.57 -5.47 2.23
C SER A 11 12.52 -5.04 0.76
N LYS A 12 11.31 -4.81 0.23
CA LYS A 12 11.14 -4.30 -1.12
C LYS A 12 11.28 -2.78 -1.11
N LYS A 13 12.38 -2.28 -1.67
CA LYS A 13 12.60 -0.85 -1.90
C LYS A 13 12.15 -0.50 -3.32
N ILE A 14 11.35 0.56 -3.44
CA ILE A 14 10.85 1.06 -4.72
C ILE A 14 11.33 2.50 -4.84
N ALA A 15 12.03 2.81 -5.92
CA ALA A 15 12.42 4.18 -6.22
C ALA A 15 11.19 5.00 -6.62
N PHE A 16 11.08 6.25 -6.15
CA PHE A 16 9.97 7.13 -6.50
C PHE A 16 9.80 7.34 -8.01
N SER A 17 10.88 7.31 -8.79
CA SER A 17 10.85 7.41 -10.27
C SER A 17 10.13 6.24 -10.97
N LYS A 18 9.88 5.14 -10.25
CA LYS A 18 9.13 3.97 -10.77
C LYS A 18 7.65 3.99 -10.36
N ILE A 19 7.25 5.00 -9.58
CA ILE A 19 5.87 5.19 -9.12
C ILE A 19 5.19 6.12 -10.12
N ASP A 20 4.12 5.64 -10.74
CA ASP A 20 3.33 6.45 -11.67
C ASP A 20 2.39 7.37 -10.88
N HIS A 21 1.69 6.81 -9.89
CA HIS A 21 0.86 7.55 -8.94
C HIS A 21 0.51 6.67 -7.74
N ILE A 22 0.00 7.30 -6.68
CA ILE A 22 -0.47 6.63 -5.47
C ILE A 22 -1.90 7.05 -5.21
N GLU A 23 -2.77 6.06 -5.02
CA GLU A 23 -4.17 6.28 -4.65
C GLU A 23 -4.39 6.00 -3.17
N CYS A 24 -5.18 6.83 -2.51
CA CYS A 24 -5.62 6.61 -1.14
C CYS A 24 -7.02 6.00 -1.13
N VAL A 25 -7.13 4.72 -0.76
CA VAL A 25 -8.39 3.99 -0.70
C VAL A 25 -8.80 3.74 0.75
N LYS A 26 -10.11 3.83 1.02
CA LYS A 26 -10.66 3.44 2.32
C LYS A 26 -10.60 1.90 2.46
N PRO A 27 -10.22 1.38 3.65
CA PRO A 27 -10.26 -0.04 3.94
C PRO A 27 -11.72 -0.51 3.99
N ALA A 28 -12.13 -1.24 2.95
CA ALA A 28 -13.41 -1.90 2.79
C ALA A 28 -13.18 -3.42 2.68
N LEU A 29 -14.25 -4.23 2.85
CA LEU A 29 -14.16 -5.68 2.68
C LEU A 29 -13.58 -6.07 1.30
N LEU A 30 -13.99 -5.36 0.25
CA LEU A 30 -13.53 -5.58 -1.12
C LEU A 30 -12.06 -5.17 -1.33
N SER A 31 -11.61 -4.06 -0.73
CA SER A 31 -10.20 -3.61 -0.77
C SER A 31 -9.28 -4.35 0.21
N GLY A 32 -9.74 -5.48 0.77
CA GLY A 32 -8.91 -6.41 1.53
C GLY A 32 -8.72 -6.04 2.99
N LYS A 33 -9.67 -5.33 3.63
CA LYS A 33 -9.62 -4.99 5.08
C LYS A 33 -9.36 -6.22 5.98
N TRP A 34 -9.86 -7.39 5.60
CA TRP A 34 -9.68 -8.65 6.32
C TRP A 34 -8.65 -9.59 5.69
N ARG A 35 -8.07 -9.21 4.54
CA ARG A 35 -7.12 -10.07 3.84
C ARG A 35 -5.70 -9.72 4.29
N LEU A 36 -5.03 -10.70 4.86
CA LEU A 36 -3.69 -10.54 5.41
C LEU A 36 -2.60 -10.35 4.32
N TRP A 37 -2.84 -10.85 3.10
CA TRP A 37 -1.77 -11.04 2.10
C TRP A 37 -2.06 -10.46 0.71
N VAL A 38 -3.28 -10.66 0.18
CA VAL A 38 -3.66 -10.37 -1.21
C VAL A 38 -5.07 -9.79 -1.24
N THR A 39 -5.33 -8.80 -2.10
CA THR A 39 -6.71 -8.37 -2.44
C THR A 39 -7.39 -9.37 -3.38
N GLY A 40 -8.72 -9.32 -3.47
CA GLY A 40 -9.48 -10.24 -4.33
C GLY A 40 -9.17 -10.10 -5.83
N ASP A 41 -8.40 -9.09 -6.21
CA ASP A 41 -7.93 -8.83 -7.58
C ASP A 41 -6.65 -9.61 -7.96
N PHE A 42 -6.01 -10.34 -7.01
CA PHE A 42 -4.71 -11.03 -7.16
C PHE A 42 -3.54 -10.14 -7.65
N ARG A 43 -3.76 -8.83 -7.77
CA ARG A 43 -2.83 -7.87 -8.35
C ARG A 43 -2.24 -6.95 -7.29
N THR A 44 -2.96 -6.66 -6.21
CA THR A 44 -2.46 -5.81 -5.13
C THR A 44 -1.90 -6.62 -3.97
N TRP A 45 -0.61 -6.43 -3.74
CA TRP A 45 0.15 -7.13 -2.71
C TRP A 45 0.38 -6.22 -1.52
N PHE A 46 0.25 -6.79 -0.32
CA PHE A 46 0.40 -6.04 0.93
C PHE A 46 1.54 -6.61 1.77
N PRO A 47 2.26 -5.76 2.54
CA PRO A 47 3.12 -6.26 3.58
C PRO A 47 2.28 -6.96 4.65
N ALA A 48 2.88 -7.91 5.36
CA ALA A 48 2.24 -8.57 6.49
C ALA A 48 2.00 -7.54 7.62
N ASP A 49 0.76 -7.05 7.74
CA ASP A 49 0.33 -6.17 8.82
C ASP A 49 -0.88 -6.80 9.53
N PHE A 50 -0.62 -7.45 10.67
CA PHE A 50 -1.66 -8.03 11.53
C PHE A 50 -2.56 -6.97 12.18
N SER A 51 -2.13 -5.71 12.21
CA SER A 51 -2.90 -4.58 12.73
C SER A 51 -3.66 -3.81 11.64
N ARG A 52 -3.76 -4.39 10.43
CA ARG A 52 -4.45 -3.80 9.28
C ARG A 52 -5.92 -3.50 9.52
N ASN A 53 -6.60 -4.29 10.36
CA ASN A 53 -7.99 -4.05 10.75
C ASN A 53 -8.21 -2.70 11.47
N LYS A 54 -7.18 -2.19 12.15
CA LYS A 54 -7.20 -0.90 12.87
C LYS A 54 -6.81 0.30 11.99
N ARG A 55 -6.51 0.07 10.71
CA ARG A 55 -6.02 1.13 9.80
C ARG A 55 -7.19 1.80 9.12
N VAL A 56 -7.12 3.12 9.01
CA VAL A 56 -8.21 3.96 8.48
C VAL A 56 -8.02 4.27 6.99
N ALA A 57 -6.79 4.12 6.48
CA ALA A 57 -6.46 4.33 5.07
C ALA A 57 -5.45 3.29 4.56
N ILE A 58 -5.58 2.97 3.28
CA ILE A 58 -4.64 2.15 2.51
C ILE A 58 -4.16 2.99 1.34
N PHE A 59 -2.86 2.97 1.09
CA PHE A 59 -2.26 3.61 -0.07
C PHE A 59 -1.85 2.54 -1.07
N ILE A 60 -2.26 2.68 -2.32
CA ILE A 60 -1.94 1.75 -3.40
C ILE A 60 -0.96 2.44 -4.35
N ILE A 61 0.21 1.85 -4.52
CA ILE A 61 1.24 2.28 -5.44
C ILE A 61 0.93 1.69 -6.81
N TYR A 62 0.65 2.58 -7.76
CA TYR A 62 0.60 2.25 -9.18
C TYR A 62 1.97 2.49 -9.79
N GLN A 63 2.41 1.48 -10.54
CA GLN A 63 3.69 1.44 -11.21
C GLN A 63 3.49 0.67 -12.51
N LYS A 64 4.42 0.81 -13.46
CA LYS A 64 4.39 0.10 -14.75
C LYS A 64 4.34 -1.44 -14.68
N LYS A 65 4.46 -2.04 -13.50
CA LYS A 65 4.35 -3.49 -13.30
C LYS A 65 2.88 -3.89 -13.10
N ARG A 66 2.53 -5.10 -13.55
CA ARG A 66 1.20 -5.70 -13.31
C ARG A 66 0.85 -5.91 -11.83
N ILE A 67 1.85 -5.83 -10.95
CA ILE A 67 1.70 -5.98 -9.50
C ILE A 67 1.63 -4.59 -8.86
N LEU A 68 0.51 -4.32 -8.21
CA LEU A 68 0.27 -3.16 -7.37
C LEU A 68 0.72 -3.46 -5.94
N ILE A 69 1.11 -2.41 -5.22
CA ILE A 69 1.61 -2.56 -3.85
C ILE A 69 0.80 -1.65 -2.96
N GLY A 70 0.02 -2.27 -2.09
CA GLY A 70 -0.74 -1.54 -1.11
C GLY A 70 -0.03 -1.55 0.23
N PHE A 71 -0.01 -0.41 0.92
CA PHE A 71 0.51 -0.33 2.28
C PHE A 71 -0.48 0.42 3.17
N PRO A 72 -0.91 -0.18 4.29
CA PRO A 72 -1.72 0.51 5.26
C PRO A 72 -0.86 1.45 6.11
N VAL A 73 -1.42 2.59 6.49
CA VAL A 73 -0.71 3.63 7.26
C VAL A 73 -1.49 3.97 8.52
N LYS A 74 -0.77 4.22 9.62
CA LYS A 74 -1.36 4.70 10.88
C LYS A 74 -1.82 6.16 10.75
N ASN A 75 -0.91 7.05 10.40
CA ASN A 75 -1.19 8.47 10.22
C ASN A 75 -1.44 8.79 8.75
N SER A 76 -2.71 8.70 8.32
CA SER A 76 -3.06 8.92 6.92
C SER A 76 -2.92 10.36 6.46
N GLU A 77 -3.03 11.33 7.37
CA GLU A 77 -2.95 12.76 7.03
C GLU A 77 -1.51 13.17 6.71
N GLU A 78 -0.58 12.77 7.58
CA GLU A 78 0.86 13.02 7.38
C GLU A 78 1.36 12.40 6.08
N VAL A 79 1.00 11.15 5.79
CA VAL A 79 1.39 10.51 4.53
C VAL A 79 0.73 11.18 3.32
N LYS A 80 -0.53 11.61 3.42
CA LYS A 80 -1.15 12.39 2.33
C LYS A 80 -0.40 13.68 2.06
N ASN A 81 0.04 14.39 3.09
CA ASN A 81 0.78 15.65 2.91
C ASN A 81 2.13 15.40 2.21
N ILE A 82 2.91 14.41 2.67
CA ILE A 82 4.18 14.03 2.03
C ILE A 82 3.97 13.62 0.56
N LEU A 83 2.92 12.85 0.27
CA LEU A 83 2.63 12.41 -1.10
C LEU A 83 2.13 13.55 -2.00
N LYS A 84 1.40 14.52 -1.44
CA LYS A 84 1.02 15.76 -2.13
C LYS A 84 2.23 16.62 -2.46
N GLU A 85 3.13 16.82 -1.50
CA GLU A 85 4.38 17.57 -1.71
C GLU A 85 5.22 16.95 -2.83
N LYS A 86 5.22 15.63 -2.94
CA LYS A 86 5.91 14.89 -4.00
C LYS A 86 5.12 14.82 -5.32
N SER A 87 3.93 15.40 -5.41
CA SER A 87 3.03 15.30 -6.57
C SER A 87 2.72 13.85 -6.99
N LEU A 88 2.71 12.93 -6.04
CA LEU A 88 2.48 11.49 -6.26
C LEU A 88 1.07 11.06 -5.89
N LEU A 89 0.33 11.87 -5.11
CA LEU A 89 -1.04 11.57 -4.72
C LEU A 89 -2.00 11.97 -5.84
N LYS A 90 -2.85 11.03 -6.26
CA LYS A 90 -3.93 11.26 -7.23
C LYS A 90 -5.30 11.22 -6.56
#